data_AF-A0A9W9WJ88-F1
#
_entry.id   AF-A0A9W9WJ88-F1
#
_cell.length_a   1.000
_cell.length_b   1.000
_cell.length_c   1.000
_cell.angle_alpha   90.00
_cell.angle_beta   90.00
_cell.angle_gamma   90.00
#
_symmetry.space_group_name_H-M   'P 1'
#
loop_
_entity.id
_entity.type
_entity.pdbx_description
1 polymer ?
#
loop_
_entity_poly.entity_id
_entity_poly.type
_entity_poly.pdbx_seq_one_letter_code
_entity_poly.pdbx_strand_id
1 'polypeptide(L)'
;MACKESSVLPVDIMEAQLSTIDLLMAMFPSPDELEIPESTTQCVERLRDWCENPTSTPPKIPSSISLTVCLPIADGDRTIQVNISVPLHCDNPETLEQSPSLGYSLRQPEWMSRAEVARLTASIPQGDDALEAFEYIQAEASRFFENKQSQTVAPEDADRGPTVRVWFYFPSLSTRKKRDDMVNLAPGYALTGFVLAGKPGVLCLEGGFA
;
A
#
# COMPACT_ATOMS: atom_id res chain seq x y z
N MET A 1 -27.81 11.77 -16.93
CA MET A 1 -26.77 10.82 -16.49
C MET A 1 -27.43 9.46 -16.46
N ALA A 2 -27.17 8.59 -17.44
CA ALA A 2 -27.76 7.27 -17.48
C ALA A 2 -27.08 6.40 -16.41
N CYS A 3 -27.87 5.80 -15.51
CA CYS A 3 -27.40 4.79 -14.59
C CYS A 3 -27.04 3.57 -15.45
N LYS A 4 -25.75 3.28 -15.60
CA LYS A 4 -25.27 2.15 -16.40
C LYS A 4 -25.57 0.89 -15.59
N GLU A 5 -26.51 0.07 -16.05
CA GLU A 5 -26.88 -1.16 -15.37
C GLU A 5 -25.71 -2.15 -15.48
N SER A 6 -25.01 -2.37 -14.37
CA SER A 6 -23.93 -3.35 -14.28
C SER A 6 -24.55 -4.74 -14.11
N SER A 7 -24.21 -5.67 -15.00
CA SER A 7 -24.72 -7.04 -15.02
C SER A 7 -23.67 -8.03 -14.52
N VAL A 8 -24.09 -9.19 -14.03
CA VAL A 8 -23.19 -10.27 -13.59
C VAL A 8 -22.39 -10.79 -14.79
N LEU A 9 -21.13 -11.16 -14.58
CA LEU A 9 -20.29 -11.73 -15.63
C LEU A 9 -20.92 -13.01 -16.24
N PRO A 10 -20.74 -13.23 -17.54
CA PRO A 10 -20.99 -14.53 -18.17
C PRO A 10 -20.26 -15.67 -17.44
N VAL A 11 -20.81 -16.88 -17.50
CA VAL A 11 -20.31 -18.04 -16.72
C VAL A 11 -18.85 -18.37 -17.04
N ASP A 12 -18.48 -18.35 -18.31
CA ASP A 12 -17.12 -18.58 -18.81
C ASP A 12 -16.11 -17.56 -18.26
N ILE A 13 -16.49 -16.28 -18.24
CA ILE A 13 -15.65 -15.21 -17.67
C ILE A 13 -15.61 -15.30 -16.15
N MET A 14 -16.72 -15.67 -15.50
CA MET A 14 -16.74 -15.91 -14.06
C MET A 14 -15.78 -17.04 -13.68
N GLU A 15 -15.78 -18.15 -14.41
CA GLU A 15 -14.85 -19.27 -14.21
C GLU A 15 -13.39 -18.83 -14.36
N ALA A 16 -13.09 -17.95 -15.32
CA ALA A 16 -11.76 -17.37 -15.47
C ALA A 16 -11.35 -16.54 -14.24
N GLN A 17 -12.24 -15.69 -13.72
CA GLN A 17 -11.98 -14.91 -12.50
C GLN A 17 -11.78 -15.81 -11.27
N LEU A 18 -12.59 -16.88 -11.12
CA LEU A 18 -12.41 -17.85 -10.04
C LEU A 18 -11.10 -18.62 -10.17
N SER A 19 -10.68 -18.95 -11.41
CA SER A 19 -9.41 -19.60 -11.69
C SER A 19 -8.21 -18.73 -11.28
N THR A 20 -8.30 -17.41 -11.46
CA THR A 20 -7.29 -16.47 -10.96
C THR A 20 -7.20 -16.50 -9.43
N ILE A 21 -8.32 -16.57 -8.72
CA ILE A 21 -8.32 -16.71 -7.26
C ILE A 21 -7.68 -18.04 -6.84
N ASP A 22 -8.02 -19.14 -7.52
CA ASP A 22 -7.45 -20.47 -7.28
C ASP A 22 -5.93 -20.48 -7.51
N LEU A 23 -5.45 -19.81 -8.56
CA LEU A 23 -4.02 -19.62 -8.82
C LEU A 23 -3.33 -18.87 -7.68
N LEU A 24 -3.92 -17.77 -7.19
CA LEU A 24 -3.36 -17.00 -6.09
C LEU A 24 -3.30 -17.82 -4.79
N MET A 25 -4.35 -18.60 -4.49
CA MET A 25 -4.34 -19.52 -3.35
C MET A 25 -3.25 -20.59 -3.45
N ALA A 26 -2.97 -21.09 -4.66
CA ALA A 26 -1.92 -22.06 -4.89
C ALA A 26 -0.50 -21.46 -4.80
N MET A 27 -0.34 -20.21 -5.26
CA MET A 27 0.95 -19.49 -5.24
C MET A 27 1.35 -18.98 -3.87
N PHE A 28 0.38 -18.63 -3.02
CA PHE A 28 0.59 -18.07 -1.69
C PHE A 28 -0.11 -18.93 -0.62
N PRO A 29 0.40 -20.16 -0.36
CA PRO A 29 -0.27 -21.12 0.52
C PRO A 29 -0.17 -20.76 2.01
N SER A 30 0.74 -19.85 2.38
CA SER A 30 0.97 -19.51 3.79
C SER A 30 -0.09 -18.51 4.28
N PRO A 31 -0.59 -18.66 5.52
CA PRO A 31 -1.60 -17.74 6.08
C PRO A 31 -1.09 -16.30 6.23
N ASP A 32 0.23 -16.11 6.30
CA ASP A 32 0.86 -14.79 6.37
C ASP A 32 1.06 -14.13 4.99
N GLU A 33 0.97 -14.92 3.90
CA GLU A 33 1.21 -14.49 2.52
C GLU A 33 -0.08 -14.06 1.81
N LEU A 34 -1.20 -14.73 2.09
CA LEU A 34 -2.50 -14.45 1.48
C LEU A 34 -3.60 -14.43 2.52
N GLU A 35 -4.27 -13.29 2.63
CA GLU A 35 -5.45 -13.09 3.48
C GLU A 35 -6.71 -13.04 2.62
N ILE A 36 -7.62 -13.98 2.89
CA ILE A 36 -8.95 -14.04 2.26
C ILE A 36 -10.01 -13.87 3.35
N PRO A 37 -10.84 -12.82 3.31
CA PRO A 37 -11.95 -12.68 4.25
C PRO A 37 -12.94 -13.85 4.15
N GLU A 38 -13.49 -14.31 5.27
CA GLU A 38 -14.46 -15.43 5.29
C GLU A 38 -15.67 -15.19 4.36
N SER A 39 -16.12 -13.93 4.28
CA SER A 39 -17.18 -13.52 3.35
C SER A 39 -16.82 -13.75 1.88
N THR A 40 -15.55 -13.58 1.54
CA THR A 40 -15.01 -13.85 0.20
C THR A 40 -15.00 -15.35 -0.06
N THR A 41 -14.51 -16.18 0.86
CA THR A 41 -14.49 -17.65 0.71
C THR A 41 -15.89 -18.20 0.45
N GLN A 42 -16.86 -17.81 1.28
CA GLN A 42 -18.25 -18.22 1.09
C GLN A 42 -18.85 -17.71 -0.23
N CYS A 43 -18.39 -16.57 -0.74
CA CYS A 43 -18.83 -16.03 -2.02
C CYS A 43 -18.25 -16.82 -3.19
N VAL A 44 -16.96 -17.15 -3.14
CA VAL A 44 -16.27 -17.99 -4.13
C VAL A 44 -16.93 -19.36 -4.25
N GLU A 45 -17.24 -20.00 -3.12
CA GLU A 45 -17.95 -21.30 -3.11
C GLU A 45 -19.33 -21.20 -3.79
N ARG A 46 -20.13 -20.20 -3.43
CA ARG A 46 -21.45 -19.96 -4.04
C ARG A 46 -21.37 -19.69 -5.55
N LEU A 47 -20.34 -18.98 -5.99
CA LEU A 47 -20.12 -18.71 -7.42
C LEU A 47 -19.69 -19.97 -8.16
N ARG A 48 -18.87 -20.83 -7.54
CA ARG A 48 -18.46 -22.12 -8.11
C ARG A 48 -19.67 -23.04 -8.33
N ASP A 49 -20.52 -23.19 -7.32
CA ASP A 49 -21.77 -23.98 -7.42
C ASP A 49 -22.67 -23.47 -8.56
N TRP A 50 -22.72 -22.15 -8.74
CA TRP A 50 -23.48 -21.52 -9.83
C TRP A 50 -22.87 -21.75 -11.21
N CYS A 51 -21.55 -21.67 -11.35
CA CYS A 51 -20.86 -21.97 -12.62
C CYS A 51 -21.11 -23.42 -13.06
N GLU A 52 -21.11 -24.37 -12.12
CA GLU A 52 -21.42 -25.77 -12.42
C GLU A 52 -22.88 -26.01 -12.85
N ASN A 53 -23.82 -25.25 -12.30
CA ASN A 53 -25.25 -25.39 -12.58
C ASN A 53 -25.94 -24.02 -12.76
N PRO A 54 -25.79 -23.37 -13.93
CA PRO A 54 -26.24 -21.99 -14.17
C PRO A 54 -27.76 -21.91 -14.42
N THR A 55 -28.54 -22.29 -13.41
CA THR A 55 -30.01 -22.39 -13.51
C THR A 55 -30.69 -21.06 -13.20
N SER A 56 -30.18 -20.34 -12.20
CA SER A 56 -30.61 -18.99 -11.81
C SER A 56 -29.45 -18.25 -11.17
N THR A 57 -29.28 -16.96 -11.47
CA THR A 57 -28.23 -16.14 -10.87
C THR A 57 -28.38 -16.09 -9.34
N PRO A 58 -27.30 -16.32 -8.58
CA PRO A 58 -27.39 -16.31 -7.13
C PRO A 58 -27.76 -14.91 -6.62
N PRO A 59 -28.64 -14.81 -5.62
CA PRO A 59 -29.02 -13.51 -5.07
C PRO A 59 -27.83 -12.87 -4.35
N LYS A 60 -27.65 -11.54 -4.55
CA LYS A 60 -26.68 -10.69 -3.83
C LYS A 60 -25.19 -10.95 -4.16
N ILE A 61 -24.85 -11.09 -5.44
CA ILE A 61 -23.43 -11.09 -5.86
C ILE A 61 -22.87 -9.66 -5.65
N PRO A 62 -21.71 -9.50 -4.97
CA PRO A 62 -21.07 -8.20 -4.83
C PRO A 62 -20.46 -7.73 -6.16
N SER A 63 -20.22 -6.43 -6.32
CA SER A 63 -19.58 -5.87 -7.52
C SER A 63 -18.18 -6.43 -7.77
N SER A 64 -17.44 -6.69 -6.70
CA SER A 64 -16.11 -7.30 -6.73
C SER A 64 -15.85 -8.11 -5.47
N ILE A 65 -14.88 -9.02 -5.56
CA ILE A 65 -14.29 -9.75 -4.44
C ILE A 65 -12.93 -9.15 -4.12
N SER A 66 -12.57 -9.09 -2.83
CA SER A 66 -11.26 -8.62 -2.40
C SER A 66 -10.47 -9.70 -1.66
N LEU A 67 -9.17 -9.71 -1.92
CA LEU A 67 -8.15 -10.53 -1.27
C LEU A 67 -6.87 -9.71 -1.09
N THR A 68 -6.04 -10.07 -0.11
CA THR A 68 -4.82 -9.32 0.22
C THR A 68 -3.61 -10.22 0.16
N VAL A 69 -2.62 -9.85 -0.65
CA VAL A 69 -1.34 -10.58 -0.78
C VAL A 69 -0.24 -9.77 -0.11
N CYS A 70 0.57 -10.41 0.73
CA CYS A 70 1.78 -9.87 1.32
C CYS A 70 2.98 -10.23 0.45
N LEU A 71 3.48 -9.29 -0.35
CA LEU A 71 4.64 -9.52 -1.22
C LEU A 71 5.94 -9.19 -0.47
N PRO A 72 6.95 -10.09 -0.46
CA PRO A 72 8.27 -9.80 0.08
C PRO A 72 9.03 -8.83 -0.83
N ILE A 73 9.78 -7.92 -0.22
CA ILE A 73 10.63 -6.91 -0.86
C ILE A 73 12.06 -7.08 -0.31
N ALA A 74 13.07 -6.83 -1.16
CA ALA A 74 14.49 -6.88 -0.79
C ALA A 74 14.87 -8.20 -0.08
N ASP A 75 14.75 -9.31 -0.80
CA ASP A 75 15.05 -10.67 -0.32
C ASP A 75 14.30 -11.12 0.96
N GLY A 76 13.20 -10.44 1.30
CA GLY A 76 12.32 -10.78 2.43
C GLY A 76 12.51 -9.90 3.67
N ASP A 77 13.38 -8.89 3.63
CA ASP A 77 13.60 -7.96 4.75
C ASP A 77 12.38 -7.09 5.06
N ARG A 78 11.51 -6.89 4.08
CA ARG A 78 10.30 -6.07 4.17
C ARG A 78 9.18 -6.73 3.39
N THR A 79 7.97 -6.30 3.68
CA THR A 79 6.78 -6.70 2.92
C THR A 79 6.00 -5.48 2.48
N ILE A 80 5.21 -5.65 1.42
CA ILE A 80 4.17 -4.72 0.99
C ILE A 80 2.87 -5.48 0.81
N GLN A 81 1.77 -4.95 1.36
CA GLN A 81 0.45 -5.58 1.23
C GLN A 81 -0.28 -5.00 0.03
N VAL A 82 -0.72 -5.89 -0.86
CA VAL A 82 -1.45 -5.60 -2.09
C VAL A 82 -2.88 -6.11 -1.93
N ASN A 83 -3.86 -5.22 -1.91
CA ASN A 83 -5.26 -5.63 -2.01
C ASN A 83 -5.63 -5.71 -3.48
N ILE A 84 -6.21 -6.85 -3.85
CA ILE A 84 -6.63 -7.17 -5.20
C ILE A 84 -8.14 -7.21 -5.20
N SER A 85 -8.75 -6.53 -6.16
CA SER A 85 -10.19 -6.47 -6.37
C SER A 85 -10.52 -7.18 -7.67
N VAL A 86 -11.14 -8.35 -7.56
CA VAL A 86 -11.58 -9.20 -8.67
C VAL A 86 -13.00 -8.78 -9.05
N PRO A 87 -13.22 -8.16 -10.23
CA PRO A 87 -14.54 -7.72 -10.65
C PRO A 87 -15.45 -8.92 -10.95
N LEU A 88 -16.71 -8.85 -10.49
CA LEU A 88 -17.74 -9.87 -10.73
C LEU A 88 -18.89 -9.38 -11.61
N HIS A 89 -18.85 -8.11 -11.98
CA HIS A 89 -19.85 -7.46 -12.81
C HIS A 89 -19.19 -6.76 -14.00
N CYS A 90 -19.95 -6.64 -15.09
CA CYS A 90 -19.57 -5.89 -16.27
C CYS A 90 -20.72 -5.02 -16.77
N ASP A 91 -20.36 -3.86 -17.32
CA ASP A 91 -21.33 -2.94 -17.91
C ASP A 91 -21.87 -3.44 -19.26
N ASN A 92 -21.04 -4.14 -20.04
CA ASN A 92 -21.38 -4.58 -21.40
C ASN A 92 -20.95 -6.06 -21.62
N PRO A 93 -21.79 -7.04 -21.26
CA PRO A 93 -21.45 -8.47 -21.41
C PRO A 93 -21.29 -8.90 -22.87
N GLU A 94 -21.97 -8.25 -23.83
CA GLU A 94 -21.93 -8.62 -25.25
C GLU A 94 -20.60 -8.26 -25.95
N THR A 95 -19.80 -7.38 -25.36
CA THR A 95 -18.50 -6.94 -25.90
C THR A 95 -17.31 -7.43 -25.07
N LEU A 96 -17.55 -8.27 -24.07
CA LEU A 96 -16.50 -8.84 -23.24
C LEU A 96 -15.79 -9.96 -24.02
N GLU A 97 -14.74 -9.62 -24.74
CA GLU A 97 -13.85 -10.61 -25.37
C GLU A 97 -12.77 -11.14 -24.40
N GLN A 98 -12.56 -10.44 -23.28
CA GLN A 98 -11.51 -10.72 -22.29
C GLN A 98 -12.00 -10.52 -20.86
N SER A 99 -11.33 -11.19 -19.92
CA SER A 99 -11.56 -11.04 -18.49
C SER A 99 -11.36 -9.58 -18.07
N PRO A 100 -12.28 -9.01 -17.26
CA PRO A 100 -12.10 -7.64 -16.80
C PRO A 100 -10.87 -7.49 -15.91
N SER A 101 -10.22 -6.34 -16.03
CA SER A 101 -8.96 -6.04 -15.33
C SER A 101 -9.12 -6.09 -13.81
N LEU A 102 -8.12 -6.65 -13.15
CA LEU A 102 -8.02 -6.66 -11.70
C LEU A 102 -7.74 -5.25 -11.16
N GLY A 103 -8.38 -4.89 -10.06
CA GLY A 103 -8.11 -3.66 -9.33
C GLY A 103 -7.01 -3.87 -8.30
N TYR A 104 -6.02 -2.98 -8.24
CA TYR A 104 -4.93 -3.06 -7.25
C TYR A 104 -4.92 -1.83 -6.34
N SER A 105 -4.73 -2.06 -5.05
CA SER A 105 -4.44 -0.99 -4.10
C SER A 105 -3.39 -1.44 -3.10
N LEU A 106 -2.46 -0.56 -2.77
CA LEU A 106 -1.37 -0.85 -1.85
C LEU A 106 -1.69 -0.30 -0.46
N ARG A 107 -1.53 -1.12 0.58
CA ARG A 107 -1.49 -0.60 1.95
C ARG A 107 -0.17 0.14 2.13
N GLN A 108 -0.20 1.35 2.66
CA GLN A 108 1.02 2.11 2.89
C GLN A 108 1.94 1.37 3.89
N PRO A 109 3.12 0.91 3.47
CA PRO A 109 4.09 0.33 4.39
C PRO A 109 4.85 1.44 5.13
N GLU A 110 5.43 1.11 6.28
CA GLU A 110 6.13 2.09 7.15
C GLU A 110 7.35 2.74 6.47
N TRP A 111 7.95 2.06 5.49
CA TRP A 111 9.14 2.51 4.76
C TRP A 111 8.83 3.35 3.50
N MET A 112 7.55 3.53 3.15
CA MET A 112 7.11 4.43 2.07
C MET A 112 6.23 5.56 2.57
N SER A 113 6.44 6.74 2.02
CA SER A 113 5.51 7.87 2.16
C SER A 113 4.25 7.63 1.34
N ARG A 114 3.15 8.27 1.75
CA ARG A 114 1.88 8.23 1.01
C ARG A 114 2.01 8.65 -0.46
N ALA A 115 2.88 9.63 -0.75
CA ALA A 115 3.12 10.09 -2.12
C ALA A 115 3.84 9.02 -2.96
N GLU A 116 4.80 8.30 -2.38
CA GLU A 116 5.50 7.19 -3.05
C GLU A 116 4.55 6.02 -3.34
N VAL A 117 3.71 5.65 -2.36
CA VAL A 117 2.70 4.60 -2.54
C VAL A 117 1.70 4.98 -3.62
N ALA A 118 1.25 6.23 -3.66
CA ALA A 118 0.34 6.72 -4.69
C ALA A 118 0.97 6.65 -6.10
N ARG A 119 2.26 7.00 -6.23
CA ARG A 119 2.99 6.90 -7.51
C ARG A 119 3.16 5.44 -7.94
N LEU A 120 3.54 4.56 -7.02
CA LEU A 120 3.69 3.14 -7.29
C LEU A 120 2.34 2.54 -7.73
N THR A 121 1.28 2.78 -6.97
CA THR A 121 -0.09 2.30 -7.29
C THR A 121 -0.56 2.76 -8.66
N ALA A 122 -0.30 4.02 -9.03
CA ALA A 122 -0.70 4.57 -10.32
C ALA A 122 0.09 4.00 -11.52
N SER A 123 1.22 3.33 -11.25
CA SER A 123 2.10 2.77 -12.29
C SER A 123 1.97 1.26 -12.41
N ILE A 124 1.13 0.61 -11.59
CA ILE A 124 0.87 -0.83 -11.67
C ILE A 124 0.24 -1.14 -13.05
N PRO A 125 0.77 -2.13 -13.80
CA PRO A 125 0.18 -2.59 -15.04
C PRO A 125 -1.30 -2.91 -14.86
N GLN A 126 -2.12 -2.41 -15.77
CA GLN A 126 -3.54 -2.73 -15.81
C GLN A 126 -3.73 -3.96 -16.68
N GLY A 127 -4.43 -4.97 -16.15
CA GLY A 127 -4.61 -6.24 -16.84
C GLY A 127 -5.34 -7.26 -15.98
N ASP A 128 -5.51 -8.46 -16.52
CA ASP A 128 -6.04 -9.65 -15.86
C ASP A 128 -4.95 -10.55 -15.25
N ASP A 129 -3.68 -10.32 -15.59
CA ASP A 129 -2.54 -11.03 -15.00
C ASP A 129 -2.11 -10.41 -13.66
N ALA A 130 -2.43 -11.11 -12.57
CA ALA A 130 -2.02 -10.73 -11.22
C ALA A 130 -0.51 -10.86 -10.99
N LEU A 131 0.15 -11.83 -11.64
CA LEU A 131 1.56 -12.11 -11.42
C LEU A 131 2.44 -11.03 -12.05
N GLU A 132 2.09 -10.57 -13.26
CA GLU A 132 2.76 -9.41 -13.89
C GLU A 132 2.70 -8.17 -12.98
N ALA A 133 1.54 -7.90 -12.39
CA ALA A 133 1.38 -6.81 -11.45
C ALA A 133 2.26 -6.99 -10.19
N PHE A 134 2.36 -8.20 -9.65
CA PHE A 134 3.21 -8.47 -8.48
C PHE A 134 4.69 -8.33 -8.77
N GLU A 135 5.16 -8.87 -9.90
CA GLU A 135 6.54 -8.73 -10.34
C GLU A 135 6.92 -7.25 -10.48
N TYR A 136 6.04 -6.46 -11.10
CA TYR A 136 6.22 -5.02 -11.21
C TYR A 136 6.27 -4.34 -9.84
N ILE A 137 5.32 -4.65 -8.95
CA ILE A 137 5.27 -4.07 -7.59
C ILE A 137 6.55 -4.42 -6.82
N GLN A 138 7.00 -5.68 -6.85
CA GLN A 138 8.21 -6.11 -6.16
C GLN A 138 9.46 -5.43 -6.70
N ALA A 139 9.62 -5.36 -8.02
CA ALA A 139 10.77 -4.72 -8.66
C ALA A 139 10.83 -3.23 -8.34
N GLU A 140 9.71 -2.52 -8.48
CA GLU A 140 9.67 -1.07 -8.27
C GLU A 140 9.77 -0.70 -6.78
N ALA A 141 9.14 -1.48 -5.88
CA ALA A 141 9.29 -1.35 -4.44
C ALA A 141 10.73 -1.56 -3.99
N SER A 142 11.40 -2.59 -4.52
CA SER A 142 12.83 -2.86 -4.24
C SER A 142 13.71 -1.71 -4.71
N ARG A 143 13.45 -1.17 -5.92
CA ARG A 143 14.15 0.00 -6.44
C ARG A 143 13.96 1.24 -5.56
N PHE A 144 12.75 1.50 -5.07
CA PHE A 144 12.51 2.61 -4.14
C PHE A 144 13.33 2.45 -2.85
N PHE A 145 13.40 1.23 -2.34
CA PHE A 145 14.14 0.93 -1.13
C PHE A 145 15.66 1.10 -1.32
N GLU A 146 16.23 0.54 -2.38
CA GLU A 146 17.65 0.68 -2.74
C GLU A 146 18.05 2.15 -2.95
N ASN A 147 17.19 2.93 -3.63
CA ASN A 147 17.43 4.35 -3.84
C ASN A 147 17.42 5.13 -2.52
N LYS A 148 16.53 4.81 -1.57
CA LYS A 148 16.53 5.42 -0.24
C LYS A 148 17.78 5.05 0.55
N GLN A 149 18.20 3.79 0.52
CA GLN A 149 19.47 3.39 1.14
C GLN A 149 20.64 4.14 0.51
N SER A 150 20.72 4.21 -0.82
CA SER A 150 21.79 4.89 -1.54
C SER A 150 21.81 6.41 -1.26
N GLN A 151 20.65 7.04 -1.10
CA GLN A 151 20.54 8.45 -0.67
C GLN A 151 20.93 8.65 0.79
N THR A 152 20.81 7.61 1.62
CA THR A 152 21.30 7.61 3.02
C THR A 152 22.81 7.31 3.11
N VAL A 153 23.41 6.77 2.05
CA VAL A 153 24.86 6.41 1.97
C VAL A 153 25.69 7.47 1.22
N ALA A 154 25.12 8.63 0.89
CA ALA A 154 25.95 9.81 0.66
C ALA A 154 26.74 10.12 1.96
N PRO A 155 28.06 10.40 1.91
CA PRO A 155 28.90 10.38 3.10
C PRO A 155 28.70 11.65 3.92
N GLU A 156 27.66 11.68 4.76
CA GLU A 156 27.62 12.52 5.95
C GLU A 156 27.11 11.68 7.13
N ASP A 157 27.93 11.62 8.17
CA ASP A 157 27.76 10.96 9.46
C ASP A 157 28.01 9.45 9.56
N ALA A 158 29.29 9.16 9.76
CA ALA A 158 29.72 8.06 10.62
C ALA A 158 28.91 8.02 11.94
N ASP A 159 28.50 6.82 12.32
CA ASP A 159 28.41 6.36 13.71
C ASP A 159 27.86 7.38 14.73
N ARG A 160 26.68 7.94 14.48
CA ARG A 160 25.92 8.60 15.54
C ARG A 160 25.01 7.54 16.16
N GLY A 161 25.29 7.19 17.42
CA GLY A 161 24.47 6.29 18.22
C GLY A 161 23.01 6.75 18.35
N PRO A 162 22.19 6.10 19.19
CA PRO A 162 20.75 6.36 19.25
C PRO A 162 20.44 7.86 19.40
N THR A 163 19.66 8.42 18.47
CA THR A 163 19.24 9.81 18.49
C THR A 163 18.28 10.04 19.65
N VAL A 164 18.64 10.96 20.55
CA VAL A 164 17.81 11.36 21.68
C VAL A 164 17.03 12.62 21.30
N ARG A 165 15.72 12.63 21.61
CA ARG A 165 14.84 13.77 21.43
C ARG A 165 14.45 14.37 22.78
N VAL A 166 14.64 15.67 22.96
CA VAL A 166 14.27 16.41 24.17
C VAL A 166 13.28 17.52 23.83
N TRP A 167 12.27 17.66 24.67
CA TRP A 167 11.22 18.66 24.54
C TRP A 167 11.30 19.68 25.67
N PHE A 168 11.35 20.96 25.31
CA PHE A 168 11.28 22.07 26.25
C PHE A 168 9.99 22.83 26.06
N TYR A 169 9.30 23.04 27.19
CA TYR A 169 8.11 23.87 27.27
C TYR A 169 8.49 25.24 27.83
N PHE A 170 8.13 26.31 27.13
CA PHE A 170 8.32 27.68 27.58
C PHE A 170 6.96 28.35 27.80
N PRO A 171 6.69 28.95 28.99
CA PRO A 171 5.47 29.71 29.22
C PRO A 171 5.28 30.84 28.19
N SER A 172 6.37 31.44 27.71
CA SER A 172 6.36 32.36 26.58
C SER A 172 7.72 32.40 25.86
N LEU A 173 7.67 32.38 24.52
CA LEU A 173 8.81 32.60 23.63
C LEU A 173 8.42 33.54 22.48
N SER A 174 8.38 34.85 22.76
CA SER A 174 7.95 35.87 21.80
C SER A 174 9.11 36.65 21.16
N THR A 175 10.27 36.70 21.82
CA THR A 175 11.42 37.51 21.37
C THR A 175 12.08 36.88 20.14
N ARG A 176 12.10 37.61 19.02
CA ARG A 176 12.75 37.17 17.77
C ARG A 176 14.21 36.78 17.97
N LYS A 177 14.98 37.64 18.66
CA LYS A 177 16.39 37.36 18.99
C LYS A 177 16.60 36.00 19.65
N LYS A 178 15.77 35.63 20.65
CA LYS A 178 15.89 34.32 21.33
C LYS A 178 15.67 33.14 20.38
N ARG A 179 14.80 33.29 19.38
CA ARG A 179 14.57 32.25 18.37
C ARG A 179 15.72 32.15 17.40
N ASP A 180 16.20 33.30 16.94
CA ASP A 180 17.34 33.38 16.02
C ASP A 180 18.57 32.76 16.69
N ASP A 181 18.81 33.06 17.98
CA ASP A 181 19.89 32.45 18.76
C ASP A 181 19.73 30.91 18.83
N MET A 182 18.53 30.39 19.12
CA MET A 182 18.28 28.93 19.17
C MET A 182 18.56 28.24 17.83
N VAL A 183 18.12 28.83 16.72
CA VAL A 183 18.31 28.26 15.37
C VAL A 183 19.78 28.35 14.94
N ASN A 184 20.47 29.45 15.24
CA ASN A 184 21.85 29.66 14.83
C ASN A 184 22.86 28.90 15.70
N LEU A 185 22.55 28.63 16.97
CA LEU A 185 23.43 27.90 17.89
C LEU A 185 23.36 26.37 17.70
N ALA A 186 22.20 25.82 17.34
CA ALA A 186 22.01 24.37 17.26
C ALA A 186 23.01 23.64 16.33
N PRO A 187 23.32 24.13 15.12
CA PRO A 187 24.32 23.49 14.24
C PRO A 187 25.71 23.41 14.87
N GLY A 188 26.09 24.38 15.71
CA GLY A 188 27.39 24.40 16.39
C GLY A 188 27.58 23.27 17.41
N TYR A 189 26.49 22.61 17.82
CA TYR A 189 26.50 21.45 18.71
C TYR A 189 26.07 20.16 18.02
N ALA A 190 26.00 20.16 16.68
CA ALA A 190 25.48 19.04 15.89
C ALA A 190 24.04 18.62 16.29
N LEU A 191 23.24 19.57 16.77
CA LEU A 191 21.84 19.38 17.15
C LEU A 191 20.91 19.85 16.04
N THR A 192 19.81 19.13 15.86
CA THR A 192 18.72 19.48 14.93
C THR A 192 17.40 19.63 15.71
N GLY A 193 16.32 20.03 15.02
CA GLY A 193 14.99 20.12 15.63
C GLY A 193 14.20 21.35 15.18
N PHE A 194 13.23 21.77 15.98
CA PHE A 194 12.35 22.88 15.64
C PHE A 194 11.91 23.70 16.86
N VAL A 195 11.55 24.96 16.62
CA VAL A 195 10.99 25.86 17.63
C VAL A 195 9.65 26.44 17.17
N LEU A 196 8.62 26.24 18.00
CA LEU A 196 7.32 26.91 17.86
C LEU A 196 7.29 28.08 18.84
N ALA A 197 7.33 29.29 18.30
CA ALA A 197 7.26 30.53 19.07
C ALA A 197 5.83 30.84 19.50
N GLY A 198 5.63 31.37 20.70
CA GLY A 198 4.31 31.76 21.15
C GLY A 198 4.12 31.80 22.66
N LYS A 199 2.87 31.63 23.05
CA LYS A 199 2.40 31.46 24.43
C LYS A 199 1.44 30.25 24.44
N PRO A 200 1.92 29.02 24.69
CA PRO A 200 3.30 28.67 25.03
C PRO A 200 4.23 28.61 23.82
N GLY A 201 5.53 28.62 24.08
CA GLY A 201 6.55 28.23 23.11
C GLY A 201 6.99 26.78 23.34
N VAL A 202 7.33 26.06 22.27
CA VAL A 202 7.83 24.68 22.34
C VAL A 202 9.12 24.58 21.54
N LEU A 203 10.13 23.91 22.10
CA LEU A 203 11.38 23.59 21.41
C LEU A 203 11.59 22.08 21.46
N CYS A 204 11.79 21.48 20.29
CA CYS A 204 12.22 20.10 20.13
C CYS A 204 13.67 20.12 19.66
N LEU A 205 14.55 19.42 20.38
CA LEU A 205 15.94 19.20 19.99
C LEU A 205 16.20 17.72 19.80
N GLU A 206 16.96 17.40 18.77
CA GLU A 206 17.36 16.05 18.38
C GLU A 206 18.88 16.03 18.21
N GLY A 207 19.53 14.98 18.71
CA GLY A 207 20.98 14.82 18.62
C GLY A 207 21.40 13.40 18.95
N GLY A 208 22.56 12.98 18.45
CA GLY A 208 23.16 11.70 18.80
C GLY A 208 23.68 11.70 20.23
N PHE A 209 23.70 10.52 20.86
CA PHE A 209 24.49 10.31 22.07
C PHE A 209 25.97 10.20 21.65
N ALA A 210 26.75 11.25 21.90
CA ALA A 210 28.20 11.22 21.75
C ALA A 210 28.87 10.62 22.99
#